data_AF-A0A2W4NP13-F1
#
_entry.id   AF-A0A2W4NP13-F1
#
_cell.length_a   1.000
_cell.length_b   1.000
_cell.length_c   1.000
_cell.angle_alpha   90.00
_cell.angle_beta   90.00
_cell.angle_gamma   90.00
#
_symmetry.space_group_name_H-M   'P 1'
#
loop_
_entity.id
_entity.type
_entity.pdbx_description
1 polymer ?
#
loop_
_entity_poly.entity_id
_entity_poly.type
_entity_poly.pdbx_seq_one_letter_code
_entity_poly.pdbx_strand_id
1 'polypeptide(L)'
;MRTAVVERSAFGRVCGVLLGLAATIGATYVLPPLASLRPWTPEGEYVPFWNVVGRELLKEGEKLEAEAAELEKLREATAMVPARVHERPKPVEQPEPAKAPEPVFPPFTPEEPVKAPKHGIESVEVLEPFFRKLTLAEMGVPGAIVRAGHWGDSVIGVDGITSGIRRRLQSRFGDGRHGFPLMDRYHPSYRQQNIEFRPGRGWNLCLIINNCSKQDARYGYGGLIAQTKNGADAWWGAPEEGFSSTLSVFELWFARQENGGTLEIVIDGQETIAVDTRGPHLEDAWHMVYVPPGRHHFTVRAKGNVRAYGVVLENDGPGVVWDGISHIGGSPRGLRLQDPEHIKSQIRHRDLDLVVFMYGGNDLYRGSELRRSMEPYYREYGEAIQKYRAAKPDLACLVMSLTDHGERAPDGTIVSRKIAKIFADAQREVARRNGCAFFDTYEAMGGEGTVARWFRARPRLIYQDLAHPTGAGHEIIAGLFTNALLYAYEEYRTRMAGKPLPELTERRRAAEAYSGEAKPAPGADDQNAMGDDPGGAATTERNP
;
A
#
# COMPACT_ATOMS: atom_id res chain seq x y z
N MET A 1 -83.35 22.91 29.52
CA MET A 1 -82.83 22.21 28.33
C MET A 1 -81.33 22.02 28.51
N ARG A 2 -80.88 20.80 28.84
CA ARG A 2 -79.45 20.43 28.79
C ARG A 2 -79.17 19.92 27.38
N THR A 3 -78.31 20.61 26.64
CA THR A 3 -77.82 20.19 25.33
C THR A 3 -76.90 18.98 25.51
N ALA A 4 -77.29 17.85 24.93
CA ALA A 4 -76.46 16.66 24.89
C ALA A 4 -75.25 16.91 23.97
N VAL A 5 -74.07 17.00 24.56
CA VAL A 5 -72.81 16.97 23.82
C VAL A 5 -72.60 15.52 23.38
N VAL A 6 -72.75 15.26 22.09
CA VAL A 6 -72.42 13.97 21.49
C VAL A 6 -70.89 13.81 21.56
N GLU A 7 -70.40 13.04 22.53
CA GLU A 7 -69.00 12.62 22.57
C GLU A 7 -68.71 11.76 21.34
N ARG A 8 -68.02 12.33 20.36
CA ARG A 8 -67.42 11.56 19.27
C ARG A 8 -66.42 10.58 19.89
N SER A 9 -66.54 9.30 19.55
CA SER A 9 -65.64 8.25 20.02
C SER A 9 -64.18 8.66 19.78
N ALA A 10 -63.26 8.22 20.66
CA ALA A 10 -61.83 8.49 20.52
C ALA A 10 -61.32 8.19 19.09
N PHE A 11 -61.88 7.15 18.46
CA PHE A 11 -61.61 6.80 17.06
C PHE A 11 -61.95 7.91 16.06
N GLY A 12 -63.12 8.56 16.18
CA GLY A 12 -63.52 9.65 15.28
C GLY A 12 -62.64 10.90 15.41
N ARG A 13 -62.10 11.16 16.59
CA ARG A 13 -61.14 12.26 16.82
C ARG A 13 -59.77 11.95 16.20
N VAL A 14 -59.28 10.72 16.37
CA VAL A 14 -58.03 10.26 15.76
C VAL A 14 -58.12 10.28 14.22
N CYS A 15 -59.21 9.78 13.64
CA CYS A 15 -59.42 9.84 12.19
C CYS A 15 -59.46 11.29 11.66
N GLY A 16 -60.08 12.22 12.39
CA GLY A 16 -60.10 13.63 12.00
C GLY A 16 -58.71 14.28 11.98
N VAL A 17 -57.88 13.99 12.98
CA VAL A 17 -56.48 14.49 13.04
C VAL A 17 -55.64 13.91 11.91
N LEU A 18 -55.76 12.61 11.63
CA LEU A 18 -55.03 11.95 10.55
C LEU A 18 -55.45 12.48 9.17
N LEU A 19 -56.75 12.72 8.94
CA LEU A 19 -57.25 13.32 7.71
C LEU A 19 -56.76 14.76 7.53
N GLY A 20 -56.73 15.56 8.60
CA GLY A 20 -56.19 16.92 8.56
C GLY A 20 -54.69 16.94 8.23
N LEU A 21 -53.92 16.02 8.82
CA LEU A 21 -52.50 15.87 8.54
C LEU A 21 -52.23 15.40 7.10
N ALA A 22 -53.02 14.44 6.61
CA ALA A 22 -52.93 13.97 5.23
C ALA A 22 -53.28 15.08 4.23
N ALA A 23 -54.29 15.90 4.52
CA ALA A 23 -54.69 17.03 3.67
C ALA A 23 -53.61 18.13 3.62
N THR A 24 -52.98 18.45 4.75
CA THR A 24 -51.90 19.44 4.81
C THR A 24 -50.63 18.96 4.12
N ILE A 25 -50.28 17.68 4.26
CA ILE A 25 -49.18 17.08 3.48
C ILE A 25 -49.53 17.08 1.99
N GLY A 26 -50.73 16.66 1.62
CA GLY A 26 -51.20 16.65 0.23
C GLY A 26 -51.16 18.03 -0.43
N ALA A 27 -51.48 19.09 0.31
CA ALA A 27 -51.41 20.47 -0.18
C ALA A 27 -50.00 20.86 -0.66
N THR A 28 -48.94 20.34 -0.03
CA THR A 28 -47.54 20.59 -0.46
C THR A 28 -47.21 19.97 -1.83
N TYR A 29 -47.96 18.95 -2.28
CA TYR A 29 -47.78 18.33 -3.60
C TYR A 29 -48.65 18.96 -4.68
N VAL A 30 -49.77 19.58 -4.31
CA VAL A 30 -50.74 20.16 -5.25
C VAL A 30 -50.51 21.64 -5.49
N LEU A 31 -50.01 22.38 -4.48
CA LEU A 31 -49.78 23.83 -4.57
C LEU A 31 -48.31 24.14 -4.86
N PRO A 32 -47.96 24.68 -6.05
CA PRO A 32 -46.57 24.98 -6.42
C PRO A 32 -45.81 25.88 -5.43
N PRO A 33 -46.42 26.92 -4.80
CA PRO A 33 -45.72 27.74 -3.81
C PRO A 33 -45.33 26.99 -2.53
N LEU A 34 -45.96 25.84 -2.25
CA LEU A 34 -45.71 25.04 -1.05
C LEU A 34 -44.77 23.85 -1.34
N ALA A 35 -44.20 23.76 -2.55
CA ALA A 35 -43.36 22.65 -2.94
C ALA A 35 -42.09 22.50 -2.08
N SER A 36 -41.59 23.59 -1.49
CA SER A 36 -40.44 23.59 -0.56
C SER A 36 -40.73 22.92 0.79
N LEU A 37 -42.01 22.72 1.13
CA LEU A 37 -42.44 22.08 2.39
C LEU A 37 -42.75 20.59 2.21
N ARG A 38 -42.45 20.00 1.04
CA ARG A 38 -42.69 18.59 0.77
C ARG A 38 -41.81 17.72 1.67
N PRO A 39 -42.40 16.78 2.43
CA PRO A 39 -41.64 15.91 3.31
C PRO A 39 -40.84 14.81 2.57
N TRP A 40 -41.11 14.58 1.27
CA TRP A 40 -40.34 13.69 0.40
C TRP A 40 -40.52 14.05 -1.09
N THR A 41 -39.65 13.53 -1.96
CA THR A 41 -39.84 13.53 -3.42
C THR A 41 -39.64 12.10 -3.94
N PRO A 42 -40.22 11.73 -5.10
CA PRO A 42 -40.07 10.39 -5.65
C PRO A 42 -38.61 9.96 -5.87
N GLU A 43 -37.69 10.91 -6.10
CA GLU A 43 -36.25 10.64 -6.28
C GLU A 43 -35.37 10.89 -5.02
N GLY A 44 -35.93 11.19 -3.84
CA GLY A 44 -35.16 11.63 -2.65
C GLY A 44 -35.41 10.85 -1.35
N GLU A 45 -34.39 10.77 -0.48
CA GLU A 45 -34.50 10.21 0.89
C GLU A 45 -35.34 11.12 1.82
N TYR A 46 -36.05 10.51 2.77
CA TYR A 46 -36.91 11.16 3.78
C TYR A 46 -36.16 12.26 4.57
N VAL A 47 -36.73 13.48 4.61
CA VAL A 47 -36.21 14.59 5.41
C VAL A 47 -37.26 15.00 6.45
N PRO A 48 -37.00 14.85 7.77
CA PRO A 48 -37.91 15.35 8.80
C PRO A 48 -38.14 16.86 8.66
N PHE A 49 -39.39 17.32 8.75
CA PHE A 49 -39.75 18.74 8.57
C PHE A 49 -39.05 19.71 9.54
N TRP A 50 -38.56 19.22 10.68
CA TRP A 50 -37.74 19.99 11.63
C TRP A 50 -36.38 20.43 11.05
N ASN A 51 -35.89 19.80 9.99
CA ASN A 51 -34.62 20.15 9.35
C ASN A 51 -34.68 21.38 8.45
N VAL A 52 -35.88 21.83 8.02
CA VAL A 52 -36.01 23.01 7.16
C VAL A 52 -35.94 24.29 7.99
N VAL A 53 -36.57 24.30 9.16
CA VAL A 53 -36.58 25.46 10.06
C VAL A 53 -35.29 25.54 10.90
N GLY A 54 -34.70 24.40 11.27
CA GLY A 54 -33.46 24.37 12.06
C GLY A 54 -32.22 24.88 11.31
N ARG A 55 -32.11 24.62 10.00
CA ARG A 55 -30.93 24.97 9.19
C ARG A 55 -30.75 26.47 8.98
N GLU A 56 -31.84 27.23 8.82
CA GLU A 56 -31.79 28.70 8.72
C GLU A 56 -31.53 29.35 10.08
N LEU A 57 -32.13 28.85 11.16
CA LEU A 57 -31.95 29.39 12.51
C LEU A 57 -30.53 29.16 13.08
N LEU A 58 -29.83 28.11 12.64
CA LEU A 58 -28.48 27.75 13.12
C LEU A 58 -27.33 28.15 12.19
N LYS A 59 -27.61 28.85 11.07
CA LYS A 59 -26.62 29.17 10.02
C LYS A 59 -25.87 27.93 9.47
N GLU A 60 -26.49 26.75 9.52
CA GLU A 60 -25.85 25.52 9.04
C GLU A 60 -25.65 25.52 7.52
N GLY A 61 -26.47 26.26 6.77
CA GLY A 61 -26.31 26.43 5.32
C GLY A 61 -24.97 27.06 4.93
N GLU A 62 -24.60 28.19 5.54
CA GLU A 62 -23.32 28.88 5.29
C GLU A 62 -22.12 27.99 5.65
N LYS A 63 -22.24 27.23 6.76
CA LYS A 63 -21.21 26.28 7.19
C LYS A 63 -21.07 25.12 6.20
N LEU A 64 -22.18 24.58 5.70
CA LEU A 64 -22.18 23.48 4.73
C LEU A 64 -21.61 23.92 3.37
N GLU A 65 -21.90 25.15 2.93
CA GLU A 65 -21.32 25.72 1.71
C GLU A 65 -19.81 25.94 1.86
N ALA A 66 -19.36 26.47 3.00
CA ALA A 66 -17.93 26.60 3.29
C ALA A 66 -17.22 25.23 3.34
N GLU A 67 -17.83 24.24 3.99
CA GLU A 67 -17.33 22.86 4.04
C GLU A 67 -17.25 22.23 2.64
N ALA A 68 -18.26 22.46 1.79
CA ALA A 68 -18.27 21.97 0.41
C ALA A 68 -17.19 22.64 -0.45
N ALA A 69 -17.00 23.95 -0.30
CA ALA A 69 -15.96 24.69 -1.01
C ALA A 69 -14.54 24.29 -0.57
N GLU A 70 -14.32 24.05 0.73
CA GLU A 70 -13.05 23.52 1.24
C GLU A 70 -12.76 22.13 0.68
N LEU A 71 -13.78 21.27 0.60
CA LEU A 71 -13.63 19.94 0.03
C LEU A 71 -13.35 19.97 -1.47
N GLU A 72 -13.97 20.88 -2.22
CA GLU A 72 -13.69 21.02 -3.65
C GLU A 72 -12.26 21.53 -3.88
N LYS A 73 -11.81 22.50 -3.09
CA LYS A 73 -10.39 22.93 -3.10
C LYS A 73 -9.45 21.77 -2.79
N LEU A 74 -9.81 20.89 -1.86
CA LEU A 74 -9.03 19.71 -1.54
C LEU A 74 -8.97 18.74 -2.73
N ARG A 75 -10.08 18.55 -3.44
CA ARG A 75 -10.14 17.70 -4.64
C ARG A 75 -9.32 18.28 -5.78
N GLU A 76 -9.40 19.57 -6.02
CA GLU A 76 -8.57 20.27 -7.00
C GLU A 76 -7.09 20.18 -6.64
N ALA A 77 -6.74 20.42 -5.38
CA ALA A 77 -5.35 20.35 -4.90
C ALA A 77 -4.76 18.93 -4.91
N THR A 78 -5.60 17.90 -4.93
CA THR A 78 -5.19 16.49 -4.96
C THR A 78 -5.37 15.83 -6.32
N ALA A 79 -6.03 16.50 -7.27
CA ALA A 79 -6.21 16.02 -8.63
C ALA A 79 -4.85 15.88 -9.33
N MET A 80 -4.67 14.78 -10.05
CA MET A 80 -3.47 14.59 -10.87
C MET A 80 -3.50 15.57 -12.03
N VAL A 81 -2.45 16.39 -12.17
CA VAL A 81 -2.17 17.11 -13.43
C VAL A 81 -1.73 16.04 -14.44
N PRO A 82 -2.25 16.04 -15.69
CA PRO A 82 -1.84 15.08 -16.70
C PRO A 82 -0.32 15.05 -16.83
N ALA A 83 0.25 13.85 -16.85
CA ALA A 83 1.68 13.64 -16.98
C ALA A 83 2.21 14.40 -18.19
N ARG A 84 3.12 15.36 -17.96
CA ARG A 84 3.99 15.82 -19.04
C ARG A 84 4.92 14.65 -19.32
N VAL A 85 4.90 14.18 -20.55
CA VAL A 85 5.94 13.27 -21.06
C VAL A 85 7.26 14.04 -20.92
N HIS A 86 8.04 13.74 -19.90
CA HIS A 86 9.41 14.24 -19.84
C HIS A 86 10.13 13.67 -21.06
N GLU A 87 10.53 14.54 -21.98
CA GLU A 87 11.47 14.17 -23.03
C GLU A 87 12.70 13.56 -22.35
N ARG A 88 13.09 12.37 -22.83
CA ARG A 88 14.31 11.70 -22.36
C ARG A 88 15.46 12.70 -22.47
N PRO A 89 16.26 12.94 -21.41
CA PRO A 89 17.49 13.69 -21.56
C PRO A 89 18.35 12.98 -22.61
N LYS A 90 18.86 13.74 -23.59
CA LYS A 90 19.70 13.22 -24.66
C LYS A 90 20.90 12.48 -24.07
N PRO A 91 21.38 11.38 -24.69
CA PRO A 91 22.60 10.71 -24.25
C PRO A 91 23.75 11.71 -24.24
N VAL A 92 24.36 11.90 -23.08
CA VAL A 92 25.60 12.68 -22.96
C VAL A 92 26.72 11.80 -23.51
N GLU A 93 27.30 12.23 -24.61
CA GLU A 93 28.50 11.63 -25.21
C GLU A 93 29.67 11.85 -24.24
N GLN A 94 30.27 10.76 -23.74
CA GLN A 94 31.37 10.82 -22.77
C GLN A 94 32.73 10.93 -23.50
N PRO A 95 33.58 11.92 -23.19
CA PRO A 95 35.01 11.84 -23.44
C PRO A 95 35.74 11.12 -22.30
N GLU A 96 36.81 10.40 -22.63
CA GLU A 96 37.72 9.70 -21.71
C GLU A 96 38.52 10.66 -20.78
N PRO A 97 39.06 10.17 -19.65
CA PRO A 97 38.92 10.85 -18.37
C PRO A 97 40.08 11.77 -18.00
N ALA A 98 39.76 13.05 -17.78
CA ALA A 98 40.37 13.79 -16.68
C ALA A 98 39.64 13.42 -15.37
N LYS A 99 40.34 13.41 -14.23
CA LYS A 99 39.77 13.09 -12.91
C LYS A 99 38.46 13.85 -12.71
N ALA A 100 37.33 13.16 -12.86
CA ALA A 100 36.02 13.80 -12.85
C ALA A 100 35.81 14.47 -11.49
N PRO A 101 35.33 15.73 -11.44
CA PRO A 101 34.93 16.33 -10.17
C PRO A 101 33.91 15.41 -9.50
N GLU A 102 34.00 15.29 -8.17
CA GLU A 102 33.05 14.48 -7.41
C GLU A 102 31.61 14.86 -7.79
N PRO A 103 30.73 13.88 -8.09
CA PRO A 103 29.38 14.18 -8.48
C PRO A 103 28.70 14.94 -7.34
N VAL A 104 28.09 16.08 -7.64
CA VAL A 104 27.31 16.88 -6.69
C VAL A 104 25.83 16.81 -7.02
N PHE A 105 24.98 17.04 -6.02
CA PHE A 105 23.55 17.21 -6.27
C PHE A 105 23.34 18.38 -7.24
N PRO A 106 22.58 18.18 -8.32
CA PRO A 106 22.38 19.22 -9.31
C PRO A 106 21.66 20.43 -8.69
N PRO A 107 21.88 21.65 -9.22
CA PRO A 107 21.05 22.79 -8.90
C PRO A 107 19.57 22.42 -9.03
N PHE A 108 18.76 22.88 -8.09
CA PHE A 108 17.34 22.58 -8.07
C PHE A 108 16.52 23.87 -8.07
N THR A 109 15.64 23.98 -9.05
CA THR A 109 14.62 25.02 -9.12
C THR A 109 13.41 24.36 -9.77
N PRO A 110 12.35 24.04 -9.01
CA PRO A 110 11.18 23.39 -9.58
C PRO A 110 10.46 24.36 -10.52
N GLU A 111 10.01 23.88 -11.68
CA GLU A 111 9.21 24.69 -12.62
C GLU A 111 7.90 25.15 -11.98
N GLU A 112 7.25 24.24 -11.24
CA GLU A 112 6.05 24.51 -10.45
C GLU A 112 6.29 23.96 -9.04
N PRO A 113 6.64 24.82 -8.06
CA PRO A 113 6.87 24.40 -6.69
C PRO A 113 5.62 23.76 -6.08
N VAL A 114 5.80 22.65 -5.37
CA VAL A 114 4.71 22.03 -4.62
C VAL A 114 4.30 22.97 -3.50
N LYS A 115 2.99 23.23 -3.38
CA LYS A 115 2.47 24.09 -2.31
C LYS A 115 2.69 23.44 -0.95
N ALA A 116 3.12 24.23 0.03
CA ALA A 116 3.28 23.78 1.40
C ALA A 116 1.96 23.17 1.92
N PRO A 117 1.98 21.90 2.39
CA PRO A 117 0.78 21.27 2.92
C PRO A 117 0.38 21.88 4.26
N LYS A 118 -0.93 21.91 4.54
CA LYS A 118 -1.45 22.33 5.86
C LYS A 118 -0.91 21.42 6.98
N HIS A 119 -0.81 20.12 6.69
CA HIS A 119 -0.27 19.10 7.58
C HIS A 119 0.89 18.40 6.83
N GLY A 120 2.12 18.77 7.16
CA GLY A 120 3.32 18.19 6.59
C GLY A 120 3.73 16.87 7.26
N ILE A 121 4.80 16.27 6.75
CA ILE A 121 5.44 15.11 7.39
C ILE A 121 6.30 15.62 8.56
N GLU A 122 6.22 14.95 9.70
CA GLU A 122 7.08 15.18 10.87
C GLU A 122 8.34 14.31 10.80
N SER A 123 9.46 14.80 11.35
CA SER A 123 10.78 14.12 11.33
C SER A 123 11.27 13.76 9.92
N VAL A 124 11.15 14.72 9.00
CA VAL A 124 11.43 14.56 7.56
C VAL A 124 12.85 14.10 7.27
N GLU A 125 13.82 14.45 8.12
CA GLU A 125 15.22 14.05 8.01
C GLU A 125 15.41 12.52 7.96
N VAL A 126 14.48 11.75 8.54
CA VAL A 126 14.48 10.27 8.47
C VAL A 126 14.29 9.76 7.04
N LEU A 127 13.71 10.57 6.15
CA LEU A 127 13.43 10.22 4.75
C LEU A 127 14.57 10.60 3.79
N GLU A 128 15.64 11.23 4.24
CA GLU A 128 16.74 11.65 3.36
C GLU A 128 17.38 10.51 2.55
N PRO A 129 17.59 9.29 3.08
CA PRO A 129 18.07 8.16 2.27
C PRO A 129 17.15 7.85 1.08
N PHE A 130 15.83 7.91 1.31
CA PHE A 130 14.81 7.73 0.28
C PHE A 130 14.81 8.88 -0.73
N PHE A 131 14.88 10.13 -0.27
CA PHE A 131 14.97 11.32 -1.15
C PHE A 131 16.23 11.33 -2.00
N ARG A 132 17.35 10.82 -1.49
CA ARG A 132 18.57 10.62 -2.27
C ARG A 132 18.31 9.67 -3.43
N LYS A 133 17.66 8.53 -3.20
CA LYS A 133 17.33 7.57 -4.26
C LYS A 133 16.34 8.15 -5.28
N LEU A 134 15.35 8.92 -4.83
CA LEU A 134 14.45 9.68 -5.71
C LEU A 134 15.20 10.68 -6.59
N THR A 135 16.23 11.34 -6.05
CA THR A 135 17.09 12.24 -6.83
C THR A 135 17.78 11.50 -7.97
N LEU A 136 18.30 10.29 -7.71
CA LEU A 136 18.95 9.46 -8.74
C LEU A 136 17.96 9.03 -9.84
N ALA A 137 16.73 8.68 -9.46
CA ALA A 137 15.68 8.36 -10.42
C ALA A 137 15.26 9.57 -11.26
N GLU A 138 15.08 10.74 -10.63
CA GLU A 138 14.76 12.01 -11.32
C GLU A 138 15.86 12.42 -12.30
N MET A 139 17.13 12.14 -11.96
CA MET A 139 18.28 12.38 -12.83
C MET A 139 18.41 11.38 -13.98
N GLY A 140 17.54 10.38 -14.05
CA GLY A 140 17.56 9.37 -15.10
C GLY A 140 18.74 8.39 -15.00
N VAL A 141 19.34 8.22 -13.82
CA VAL A 141 20.50 7.34 -13.65
C VAL A 141 20.11 5.91 -14.03
N PRO A 142 20.83 5.24 -14.96
CA PRO A 142 20.46 3.91 -15.43
C PRO A 142 20.21 2.91 -14.30
N GLY A 143 19.00 2.37 -14.33
CA GLY A 143 18.39 1.45 -13.39
C GLY A 143 18.16 1.97 -11.96
N ALA A 144 18.26 3.27 -11.69
CA ALA A 144 17.85 3.83 -10.41
C ALA A 144 16.33 3.61 -10.19
N ILE A 145 16.02 2.52 -9.47
CA ILE A 145 14.66 2.18 -9.06
C ILE A 145 14.55 2.47 -7.58
N VAL A 146 13.52 3.23 -7.19
CA VAL A 146 13.23 3.56 -5.80
C VAL A 146 12.04 2.74 -5.33
N ARG A 147 12.19 2.00 -4.23
CA ARG A 147 11.17 1.02 -3.79
C ARG A 147 10.61 1.35 -2.41
N ALA A 148 9.30 1.46 -2.33
CA ALA A 148 8.58 1.62 -1.08
C ALA A 148 7.64 0.42 -0.83
N GLY A 149 7.66 -0.11 0.40
CA GLY A 149 6.68 -1.09 0.87
C GLY A 149 5.67 -0.43 1.80
N HIS A 150 4.38 -0.48 1.49
CA HIS A 150 3.31 0.12 2.29
C HIS A 150 2.41 -0.96 2.86
N TRP A 151 2.58 -1.25 4.16
CA TRP A 151 1.75 -2.18 4.92
C TRP A 151 0.60 -1.46 5.60
N GLY A 152 -0.60 -2.03 5.53
CA GLY A 152 -1.75 -1.47 6.18
C GLY A 152 -2.90 -2.44 6.31
N ASP A 153 -4.02 -1.94 6.84
CA ASP A 153 -5.23 -2.73 7.01
C ASP A 153 -6.17 -2.65 5.79
N SER A 154 -7.47 -2.81 6.00
CA SER A 154 -8.49 -2.78 4.95
C SER A 154 -8.62 -1.43 4.26
N VAL A 155 -8.15 -0.33 4.87
CA VAL A 155 -8.21 1.01 4.25
C VAL A 155 -7.39 1.07 2.96
N ILE A 156 -6.28 0.34 2.86
CA ILE A 156 -5.50 0.22 1.62
C ILE A 156 -5.87 -1.02 0.78
N GLY A 157 -6.88 -1.79 1.18
CA GLY A 157 -7.19 -3.11 0.61
C GLY A 157 -7.52 -3.12 -0.87
N VAL A 158 -8.27 -2.12 -1.34
CA VAL A 158 -8.66 -2.00 -2.76
C VAL A 158 -7.61 -1.23 -3.58
N ASP A 159 -6.41 -1.04 -3.02
CA ASP A 159 -5.26 -0.37 -3.61
C ASP A 159 -5.55 1.07 -4.07
N GLY A 160 -6.57 1.73 -3.52
CA GLY A 160 -6.92 3.11 -3.90
C GLY A 160 -5.86 4.12 -3.47
N ILE A 161 -5.47 4.08 -2.20
CA ILE A 161 -4.47 5.02 -1.65
C ILE A 161 -3.10 4.72 -2.23
N THR A 162 -2.67 3.45 -2.17
CA THR A 162 -1.35 3.01 -2.63
C THR A 162 -1.18 3.15 -4.14
N SER A 163 -2.18 2.84 -4.97
CA SER A 163 -2.12 3.15 -6.41
C SER A 163 -2.13 4.66 -6.66
N GLY A 164 -2.94 5.44 -5.93
CA GLY A 164 -2.95 6.89 -6.05
C GLY A 164 -1.58 7.52 -5.77
N ILE A 165 -0.85 7.03 -4.76
CA ILE A 165 0.53 7.44 -4.44
C ILE A 165 1.48 7.00 -5.57
N ARG A 166 1.41 5.72 -5.94
CA ARG A 166 2.26 5.11 -6.97
C ARG A 166 2.21 5.89 -8.29
N ARG A 167 1.00 6.15 -8.82
CA ARG A 167 0.82 6.88 -10.07
C ARG A 167 1.37 8.30 -10.01
N ARG A 168 1.17 9.01 -8.88
CA ARG A 168 1.67 10.38 -8.70
C ARG A 168 3.20 10.43 -8.64
N LEU A 169 3.83 9.52 -7.90
CA LEU A 169 5.29 9.46 -7.80
C LEU A 169 5.92 9.03 -9.12
N GLN A 170 5.38 8.01 -9.77
CA GLN A 170 5.91 7.54 -11.04
C GLN A 170 5.71 8.54 -12.18
N SER A 171 4.65 9.37 -12.13
CA SER A 171 4.49 10.47 -13.09
C SER A 171 5.62 11.50 -12.98
N ARG A 172 6.25 11.64 -11.80
CA ARG A 172 7.37 12.56 -11.57
C ARG A 172 8.74 11.91 -11.78
N PHE A 173 8.91 10.67 -11.29
CA PHE A 173 10.22 10.04 -11.15
C PHE A 173 10.47 8.89 -12.13
N GLY A 174 9.50 8.53 -12.95
CA GLY A 174 9.56 7.40 -13.87
C GLY A 174 8.76 6.19 -13.39
N ASP A 175 8.25 5.42 -14.35
CA ASP A 175 7.38 4.27 -14.12
C ASP A 175 8.19 2.98 -13.86
N GLY A 176 8.46 2.71 -12.58
CA GLY A 176 9.05 1.45 -12.13
C GLY A 176 8.07 0.27 -12.13
N ARG A 177 6.80 0.48 -12.52
CA ARG A 177 5.69 -0.47 -12.52
C ARG A 177 5.09 -0.78 -11.14
N HIS A 178 4.25 -1.81 -11.07
CA HIS A 178 3.41 -2.12 -9.93
C HIS A 178 4.23 -2.55 -8.71
N GLY A 179 5.22 -3.44 -8.86
CA GLY A 179 5.93 -4.02 -7.74
C GLY A 179 5.34 -5.34 -7.31
N PHE A 180 5.04 -5.53 -6.02
CA PHE A 180 4.77 -6.85 -5.44
C PHE A 180 3.27 -7.17 -5.22
N PRO A 181 2.57 -7.82 -6.16
CA PRO A 181 1.29 -8.47 -5.85
C PRO A 181 1.49 -9.83 -5.17
N LEU A 182 0.60 -10.13 -4.23
CA LEU A 182 0.46 -11.46 -3.62
C LEU A 182 0.17 -12.56 -4.65
N MET A 183 0.57 -13.80 -4.33
CA MET A 183 0.42 -14.97 -5.21
C MET A 183 -1.04 -15.22 -5.62
N ASP A 184 -1.97 -14.98 -4.71
CA ASP A 184 -3.39 -15.08 -5.01
C ASP A 184 -4.24 -14.11 -4.16
N ARG A 185 -5.51 -13.97 -4.52
CA ARG A 185 -6.49 -13.13 -3.82
C ARG A 185 -7.07 -13.86 -2.61
N TYR A 186 -6.57 -13.53 -1.42
CA TYR A 186 -7.08 -14.09 -0.16
C TYR A 186 -8.43 -13.50 0.28
N HIS A 187 -8.84 -12.35 -0.25
CA HIS A 187 -10.08 -11.66 0.15
C HIS A 187 -10.67 -10.82 -1.02
N PRO A 188 -12.00 -10.70 -1.18
CA PRO A 188 -12.62 -9.92 -2.27
C PRO A 188 -12.24 -8.43 -2.32
N SER A 189 -11.96 -7.86 -1.15
CA SER A 189 -11.49 -6.48 -1.01
C SER A 189 -9.98 -6.32 -1.14
N TYR A 190 -9.22 -7.39 -1.35
CA TYR A 190 -7.82 -7.29 -1.78
C TYR A 190 -7.82 -7.14 -3.30
N ARG A 191 -7.58 -5.93 -3.77
CA ARG A 191 -7.48 -5.60 -5.20
C ARG A 191 -6.16 -4.89 -5.45
N GLN A 192 -5.67 -5.00 -6.66
CA GLN A 192 -4.47 -4.32 -7.13
C GLN A 192 -4.86 -3.58 -8.41
N GLN A 193 -4.68 -2.26 -8.42
CA GLN A 193 -5.01 -1.41 -9.54
C GLN A 193 -3.82 -1.33 -10.50
N ASN A 194 -4.09 -0.98 -11.76
CA ASN A 194 -3.09 -0.84 -12.83
C ASN A 194 -2.28 -2.12 -13.11
N ILE A 195 -2.86 -3.28 -12.80
CA ILE A 195 -2.42 -4.59 -13.31
C ILE A 195 -3.63 -5.40 -13.74
N GLU A 196 -3.44 -6.28 -14.72
CA GLU A 196 -4.40 -7.34 -14.95
C GLU A 196 -4.03 -8.51 -14.05
N PHE A 197 -4.93 -8.87 -13.13
CA PHE A 197 -4.70 -9.97 -12.19
C PHE A 197 -5.91 -10.89 -12.17
N ARG A 198 -5.68 -12.14 -12.54
CA ARG A 198 -6.67 -13.22 -12.49
C ARG A 198 -6.23 -14.24 -11.43
N PRO A 199 -6.91 -14.25 -10.27
CA PRO A 199 -6.78 -15.32 -9.29
C PRO A 199 -6.94 -16.67 -9.98
N GLY A 200 -6.00 -17.58 -9.79
CA GLY A 200 -6.18 -18.94 -10.28
C GLY A 200 -6.87 -19.81 -9.23
N ARG A 201 -6.77 -21.13 -9.39
CA ARG A 201 -7.45 -22.10 -8.53
C ARG A 201 -6.42 -22.99 -7.83
N GLY A 202 -6.81 -23.57 -6.71
CA GLY A 202 -6.02 -24.61 -6.04
C GLY A 202 -5.00 -24.12 -5.01
N TRP A 203 -4.84 -22.81 -4.83
CA TRP A 203 -4.08 -22.27 -3.71
C TRP A 203 -4.87 -22.38 -2.40
N ASN A 204 -4.24 -22.94 -1.37
CA ASN A 204 -4.64 -22.80 0.02
C ASN A 204 -3.90 -21.60 0.61
N LEU A 205 -4.66 -20.58 0.97
CA LEU A 205 -4.15 -19.28 1.34
C LEU A 205 -4.20 -19.08 2.85
N CYS A 206 -3.12 -18.57 3.41
CA CYS A 206 -3.11 -18.12 4.77
C CYS A 206 -2.38 -16.79 4.93
N LEU A 207 -3.12 -15.80 5.41
CA LEU A 207 -2.59 -14.50 5.75
C LEU A 207 -2.07 -14.49 7.19
N ILE A 208 -1.07 -13.66 7.46
CA ILE A 208 -0.41 -13.49 8.76
C ILE A 208 -1.39 -13.24 9.91
N ILE A 209 -2.49 -12.52 9.64
CA ILE A 209 -3.54 -12.24 10.64
C ILE A 209 -4.23 -13.50 11.16
N ASN A 210 -4.21 -14.59 10.39
CA ASN A 210 -4.86 -15.86 10.75
C ASN A 210 -3.94 -16.78 11.58
N ASN A 211 -2.66 -16.42 11.74
CA ASN A 211 -1.68 -17.16 12.56
C ASN A 211 -1.67 -18.69 12.33
N CYS A 212 -1.81 -19.14 11.08
CA CYS A 212 -1.80 -20.55 10.73
C CYS A 212 -0.40 -21.20 10.73
N SER A 213 0.70 -20.44 10.56
CA SER A 213 2.06 -20.99 10.44
C SER A 213 2.79 -20.90 11.76
N LYS A 214 2.32 -21.63 12.77
CA LYS A 214 2.89 -21.53 14.14
C LYS A 214 4.26 -22.19 14.29
N GLN A 215 4.63 -23.06 13.35
CA GLN A 215 5.86 -23.87 13.43
C GLN A 215 7.07 -23.10 12.90
N ASP A 216 6.92 -22.41 11.77
CA ASP A 216 8.00 -21.66 11.11
C ASP A 216 7.77 -20.14 11.10
N ALA A 217 6.52 -19.70 11.20
CA ALA A 217 6.11 -18.29 11.13
C ALA A 217 6.65 -17.53 9.90
N ARG A 218 6.92 -18.24 8.79
CA ARG A 218 7.46 -17.70 7.54
C ARG A 218 6.37 -17.34 6.55
N TYR A 219 5.70 -16.24 6.84
CA TYR A 219 4.80 -15.58 5.89
C TYR A 219 5.63 -14.77 4.90
N GLY A 220 5.33 -14.84 3.60
CA GLY A 220 6.09 -14.04 2.63
C GLY A 220 6.03 -12.53 2.92
N TYR A 221 6.78 -11.74 2.15
CA TYR A 221 6.93 -10.28 2.25
C TYR A 221 5.58 -9.57 2.42
N GLY A 222 4.57 -10.01 1.65
CA GLY A 222 3.22 -9.48 1.71
C GLY A 222 2.34 -10.03 2.87
N GLY A 223 2.88 -10.87 3.74
CA GLY A 223 2.18 -11.53 4.85
C GLY A 223 1.31 -12.73 4.42
N LEU A 224 1.50 -13.27 3.22
CA LEU A 224 0.73 -14.40 2.69
C LEU A 224 1.59 -15.66 2.54
N ILE A 225 0.99 -16.80 2.85
CA ILE A 225 1.44 -18.13 2.43
C ILE A 225 0.41 -18.68 1.44
N ALA A 226 0.84 -19.00 0.23
CA ALA A 226 0.04 -19.72 -0.76
C ALA A 226 0.62 -21.13 -0.93
N GLN A 227 -0.17 -22.16 -0.62
CA GLN A 227 0.28 -23.55 -0.66
C GLN A 227 -0.60 -24.41 -1.56
N THR A 228 -0.02 -25.42 -2.18
CA THR A 228 -0.78 -26.49 -2.83
C THR A 228 -0.03 -27.81 -2.71
N LYS A 229 -0.76 -28.92 -2.86
CA LYS A 229 -0.21 -30.28 -2.98
C LYS A 229 -0.54 -30.96 -4.32
N ASN A 230 -1.59 -30.48 -4.99
CA ASN A 230 -2.16 -31.12 -6.17
C ASN A 230 -1.92 -30.30 -7.44
N GLY A 231 -1.78 -28.99 -7.27
CA GLY A 231 -1.56 -28.02 -8.33
C GLY A 231 -2.32 -26.73 -8.07
N ALA A 232 -1.80 -25.64 -8.60
CA ALA A 232 -2.45 -24.34 -8.54
C ALA A 232 -1.98 -23.46 -9.71
N ASP A 233 -2.70 -22.38 -9.97
CA ASP A 233 -2.30 -21.40 -10.96
C ASP A 233 -2.59 -19.97 -10.49
N ALA A 234 -1.97 -19.00 -11.14
CA ALA A 234 -2.29 -17.57 -11.03
C ALA A 234 -1.73 -16.83 -12.24
N TRP A 235 -2.37 -15.73 -12.63
CA TRP A 235 -2.04 -15.02 -13.86
C TRP A 235 -1.97 -13.51 -13.64
N TRP A 236 -0.93 -12.89 -14.20
CA TRP A 236 -0.68 -11.45 -14.17
C TRP A 236 -0.41 -10.93 -15.58
N GLY A 237 -0.82 -9.69 -15.83
CA GLY A 237 -0.65 -9.05 -17.11
C GLY A 237 -0.49 -7.55 -16.99
N ALA A 238 0.08 -6.97 -18.04
CA ALA A 238 0.02 -5.55 -18.27
C ALA A 238 -1.36 -5.10 -18.76
N PRO A 239 -1.89 -3.97 -18.24
CA PRO A 239 -3.12 -3.39 -18.77
C PRO A 239 -2.93 -3.01 -20.25
N GLU A 240 -3.99 -3.17 -21.05
CA GLU A 240 -3.96 -2.87 -22.48
C GLU A 240 -3.58 -1.41 -22.79
N GLU A 241 -4.10 -0.45 -22.02
CA GLU A 241 -3.84 0.97 -22.18
C GLU A 241 -3.67 1.66 -20.83
N GLY A 242 -3.05 2.85 -20.88
CA GLY A 242 -2.88 3.73 -19.74
C GLY A 242 -1.61 3.47 -18.95
N PHE A 243 -1.69 3.79 -17.67
CA PHE A 243 -0.56 3.88 -16.76
C PHE A 243 0.00 2.48 -16.41
N SER A 244 1.33 2.31 -16.41
CA SER A 244 2.00 1.03 -16.11
C SER A 244 1.67 -0.10 -17.11
N SER A 245 1.79 0.17 -18.42
CA SER A 245 1.51 -0.77 -19.52
C SER A 245 2.72 -1.55 -20.04
N THR A 246 3.96 -1.15 -19.74
CA THR A 246 5.20 -1.89 -20.10
C THR A 246 5.81 -2.63 -18.92
N LEU A 247 6.25 -3.86 -19.09
CA LEU A 247 6.88 -4.74 -18.10
C LEU A 247 8.20 -5.27 -18.68
N SER A 248 9.29 -5.29 -17.90
CA SER A 248 10.56 -5.88 -18.33
C SER A 248 11.17 -6.86 -17.33
N VAL A 249 10.67 -6.89 -16.09
CA VAL A 249 11.15 -7.75 -15.00
C VAL A 249 9.98 -8.46 -14.33
N PHE A 250 10.03 -9.80 -14.31
CA PHE A 250 9.15 -10.64 -13.52
C PHE A 250 9.96 -11.46 -12.54
N GLU A 251 9.60 -11.48 -11.27
CA GLU A 251 10.26 -12.35 -10.29
C GLU A 251 9.26 -13.16 -9.48
N LEU A 252 9.45 -14.48 -9.42
CA LEU A 252 8.63 -15.38 -8.63
C LEU A 252 9.26 -15.62 -7.26
N TRP A 253 8.50 -15.38 -6.18
CA TRP A 253 8.96 -15.57 -4.80
C TRP A 253 8.29 -16.80 -4.17
N PHE A 254 9.10 -17.73 -3.68
CA PHE A 254 8.65 -19.02 -3.16
C PHE A 254 9.59 -19.59 -2.09
N ALA A 255 9.23 -20.75 -1.55
CA ALA A 255 10.11 -21.48 -0.64
C ALA A 255 10.59 -22.80 -1.26
N ARG A 256 11.87 -23.12 -1.05
CA ARG A 256 12.37 -24.49 -1.22
C ARG A 256 12.09 -25.31 0.03
N GLN A 257 11.85 -26.62 -0.14
CA GLN A 257 11.52 -27.56 0.95
C GLN A 257 11.80 -29.02 0.54
N GLU A 258 11.97 -29.93 1.51
CA GLU A 258 12.38 -31.34 1.27
C GLU A 258 11.48 -32.05 0.26
N ASN A 259 10.17 -31.93 0.46
CA ASN A 259 9.15 -32.50 -0.43
C ASN A 259 8.63 -31.44 -1.41
N GLY A 260 9.52 -30.63 -1.96
CA GLY A 260 9.19 -29.60 -2.94
C GLY A 260 8.63 -30.17 -4.24
N GLY A 261 7.77 -29.39 -4.90
CA GLY A 261 7.25 -29.67 -6.22
C GLY A 261 7.98 -28.87 -7.29
N THR A 262 7.21 -28.39 -8.26
CA THR A 262 7.73 -27.56 -9.37
C THR A 262 6.78 -26.39 -9.59
N LEU A 263 7.36 -25.21 -9.80
CA LEU A 263 6.69 -24.03 -10.31
C LEU A 263 7.03 -23.88 -11.79
N GLU A 264 6.08 -23.49 -12.62
CA GLU A 264 6.28 -23.16 -14.04
C GLU A 264 5.88 -21.71 -14.26
N ILE A 265 6.78 -20.92 -14.83
CA ILE A 265 6.50 -19.55 -15.29
C ILE A 265 6.24 -19.63 -16.80
N VAL A 266 5.04 -19.26 -17.22
CA VAL A 266 4.65 -19.22 -18.64
C VAL A 266 4.54 -17.77 -19.09
N ILE A 267 5.33 -17.40 -20.10
CA ILE A 267 5.42 -16.05 -20.65
C ILE A 267 4.66 -16.02 -21.98
N ASP A 268 3.65 -15.15 -22.06
CA ASP A 268 2.81 -14.93 -23.26
C ASP A 268 2.24 -16.21 -23.89
N GLY A 269 2.08 -17.27 -23.09
CA GLY A 269 1.55 -18.56 -23.52
C GLY A 269 2.48 -19.40 -24.38
N GLN A 270 3.75 -19.00 -24.56
CA GLN A 270 4.69 -19.66 -25.46
C GLN A 270 5.88 -20.26 -24.71
N GLU A 271 6.60 -19.44 -23.94
CA GLU A 271 7.78 -19.89 -23.21
C GLU A 271 7.38 -20.41 -21.84
N THR A 272 7.94 -21.56 -21.44
CA THR A 272 7.72 -22.15 -20.11
C THR A 272 9.05 -22.42 -19.42
N ILE A 273 9.23 -21.81 -18.25
CA ILE A 273 10.41 -21.96 -17.41
C ILE A 273 10.03 -22.78 -16.18
N ALA A 274 10.64 -23.96 -16.03
CA ALA A 274 10.44 -24.81 -14.86
C ALA A 274 11.40 -24.42 -13.72
N VAL A 275 10.86 -24.28 -12.53
CA VAL A 275 11.56 -23.88 -11.30
C VAL A 275 11.36 -24.96 -10.25
N ASP A 276 12.46 -25.66 -9.90
CA ASP A 276 12.44 -26.69 -8.86
C ASP A 276 12.33 -26.04 -7.46
N THR A 277 11.37 -26.50 -6.67
CA THR A 277 11.15 -26.03 -5.29
C THR A 277 11.64 -27.04 -4.25
N ARG A 278 12.40 -28.07 -4.65
CA ARG A 278 13.04 -29.00 -3.72
C ARG A 278 14.30 -28.38 -3.11
N GLY A 279 14.50 -28.64 -1.83
CA GLY A 279 15.70 -28.23 -1.09
C GLY A 279 15.78 -28.98 0.24
N PRO A 280 16.96 -29.09 0.85
CA PRO A 280 17.16 -29.88 2.06
C PRO A 280 16.43 -29.30 3.29
N HIS A 281 16.10 -28.01 3.27
CA HIS A 281 15.43 -27.31 4.36
C HIS A 281 14.42 -26.30 3.81
N LEU A 282 13.55 -25.78 4.68
CA LEU A 282 12.71 -24.64 4.34
C LEU A 282 13.58 -23.38 4.21
N GLU A 283 13.61 -22.77 3.04
CA GLU A 283 14.37 -21.54 2.76
C GLU A 283 13.68 -20.67 1.71
N ASP A 284 13.97 -19.37 1.75
CA ASP A 284 13.51 -18.42 0.73
C ASP A 284 14.22 -18.67 -0.59
N ALA A 285 13.46 -18.63 -1.69
CA ALA A 285 13.99 -18.72 -3.03
C ALA A 285 13.22 -17.79 -3.96
N TRP A 286 13.91 -17.35 -5.01
CA TRP A 286 13.36 -16.46 -6.02
C TRP A 286 13.85 -16.88 -7.41
N HIS A 287 13.04 -16.60 -8.42
CA HIS A 287 13.40 -16.82 -9.81
C HIS A 287 13.03 -15.58 -10.63
N MET A 288 14.06 -14.89 -11.12
CA MET A 288 13.92 -13.65 -11.87
C MET A 288 14.03 -13.91 -13.37
N VAL A 289 13.14 -13.27 -14.12
CA VAL A 289 13.02 -13.35 -15.57
C VAL A 289 13.06 -11.93 -16.13
N TYR A 290 13.95 -11.71 -17.09
CA TYR A 290 14.01 -10.48 -17.87
C TYR A 290 13.35 -10.71 -19.22
N VAL A 291 12.49 -9.79 -19.62
CA VAL A 291 11.87 -9.77 -20.94
C VAL A 291 12.13 -8.40 -21.59
N PRO A 292 12.13 -8.30 -22.94
CA PRO A 292 12.15 -7.00 -23.59
C PRO A 292 11.04 -6.10 -23.05
N PRO A 293 11.25 -4.78 -22.86
CA PRO A 293 10.20 -3.90 -22.39
C PRO A 293 8.97 -3.96 -23.30
N GLY A 294 7.85 -4.41 -22.73
CA GLY A 294 6.66 -4.66 -23.55
C GLY A 294 5.44 -5.04 -22.73
N ARG A 295 4.36 -5.32 -23.44
CA ARG A 295 3.13 -5.84 -22.84
C ARG A 295 3.26 -7.36 -22.72
N HIS A 296 3.53 -7.83 -21.51
CA HIS A 296 3.72 -9.25 -21.23
C HIS A 296 2.68 -9.76 -20.24
N HIS A 297 2.37 -11.04 -20.37
CA HIS A 297 1.53 -11.79 -19.45
C HIS A 297 2.31 -12.98 -18.90
N PHE A 298 2.17 -13.19 -17.59
CA PHE A 298 2.85 -14.25 -16.85
C PHE A 298 1.82 -15.14 -16.17
N THR A 299 1.90 -16.44 -16.44
CA THR A 299 1.16 -17.44 -15.68
C THR A 299 2.13 -18.19 -14.78
N VAL A 300 1.82 -18.32 -13.51
CA VAL A 300 2.53 -19.24 -12.61
C VAL A 300 1.66 -20.48 -12.45
N ARG A 301 2.22 -21.66 -12.68
CA ARG A 301 1.57 -22.96 -12.41
C ARG A 301 2.39 -23.73 -11.39
N ALA A 302 1.75 -24.24 -10.36
CA ALA A 302 2.36 -25.11 -9.36
C ALA A 302 1.95 -26.56 -9.62
N LYS A 303 2.89 -27.49 -9.42
CA LYS A 303 2.68 -28.94 -9.47
C LYS A 303 3.31 -29.58 -8.23
N GLY A 304 2.57 -30.46 -7.56
CA GLY A 304 3.01 -31.09 -6.31
C GLY A 304 2.96 -30.14 -5.10
N ASN A 305 3.85 -30.38 -4.13
CA ASN A 305 3.85 -29.66 -2.86
C ASN A 305 4.72 -28.39 -2.92
N VAL A 306 4.06 -27.24 -3.05
CA VAL A 306 4.68 -25.93 -3.25
C VAL A 306 4.19 -24.94 -2.21
N ARG A 307 5.09 -24.08 -1.73
CA ARG A 307 4.79 -22.86 -0.97
C ARG A 307 5.29 -21.65 -1.76
N ALA A 308 4.41 -20.72 -2.07
CA ALA A 308 4.71 -19.49 -2.79
C ALA A 308 4.19 -18.25 -2.03
N TYR A 309 4.76 -17.09 -2.34
CA TYR A 309 4.53 -15.85 -1.60
C TYR A 309 3.87 -14.76 -2.46
N GLY A 310 4.41 -14.55 -3.66
CA GLY A 310 3.95 -13.53 -4.59
C GLY A 310 4.88 -13.42 -5.78
N VAL A 311 4.68 -12.35 -6.54
CA VAL A 311 5.53 -12.03 -7.69
C VAL A 311 5.96 -10.57 -7.63
N VAL A 312 7.01 -10.21 -8.35
CA VAL A 312 7.42 -8.82 -8.62
C VAL A 312 7.14 -8.53 -10.09
N LEU A 313 6.49 -7.39 -10.35
CA LEU A 313 6.21 -6.86 -11.67
C LEU A 313 6.88 -5.49 -11.78
N GLU A 314 8.04 -5.40 -12.42
CA GLU A 314 8.88 -4.20 -12.47
C GLU A 314 9.34 -3.84 -13.89
N ASN A 315 9.73 -2.58 -14.05
CA ASN A 315 10.63 -2.16 -15.13
C ASN A 315 12.05 -2.00 -14.58
N ASP A 316 13.05 -2.20 -15.43
CA ASP A 316 14.48 -2.07 -15.13
C ASP A 316 14.95 -0.62 -14.92
N GLY A 317 14.03 0.35 -14.97
CA GLY A 317 14.20 1.72 -14.49
C GLY A 317 14.73 2.71 -15.53
N PRO A 318 15.05 3.95 -15.12
CA PRO A 318 14.83 4.53 -13.79
C PRO A 318 13.33 4.75 -13.46
N GLY A 319 12.97 4.69 -12.18
CA GLY A 319 11.58 4.88 -11.76
C GLY A 319 11.28 4.63 -10.29
N VAL A 320 10.01 4.77 -9.91
CA VAL A 320 9.51 4.45 -8.56
C VAL A 320 8.66 3.19 -8.61
N VAL A 321 8.73 2.40 -7.54
CA VAL A 321 7.83 1.27 -7.27
C VAL A 321 7.23 1.45 -5.89
N TRP A 322 5.93 1.17 -5.77
CA TRP A 322 5.20 1.32 -4.51
C TRP A 322 4.32 0.09 -4.27
N ASP A 323 4.78 -0.82 -3.41
CA ASP A 323 4.07 -2.04 -3.08
C ASP A 323 2.92 -1.73 -2.09
N GLY A 324 1.69 -2.12 -2.45
CA GLY A 324 0.52 -2.02 -1.56
C GLY A 324 0.21 -3.35 -0.88
N ILE A 325 0.50 -3.46 0.42
CA ILE A 325 0.41 -4.71 1.18
C ILE A 325 -0.70 -4.59 2.23
N SER A 326 -1.92 -4.92 1.81
CA SER A 326 -3.07 -4.88 2.70
C SER A 326 -3.27 -6.18 3.46
N HIS A 327 -3.39 -6.07 4.79
CA HIS A 327 -3.87 -7.08 5.70
C HIS A 327 -5.27 -6.71 6.17
N ILE A 328 -6.30 -7.12 5.43
CA ILE A 328 -7.71 -6.79 5.72
C ILE A 328 -8.11 -7.35 7.08
N GLY A 329 -8.56 -6.47 7.99
CA GLY A 329 -8.81 -6.82 9.40
C GLY A 329 -7.56 -6.92 10.26
N GLY A 330 -6.39 -6.58 9.71
CA GLY A 330 -5.10 -6.65 10.38
C GLY A 330 -4.81 -5.47 11.32
N SER A 331 -3.81 -5.68 12.16
CA SER A 331 -3.20 -4.69 13.05
C SER A 331 -1.70 -4.96 13.15
N PRO A 332 -0.90 -4.04 13.73
CA PRO A 332 0.54 -4.26 13.91
C PRO A 332 0.89 -5.54 14.69
N ARG A 333 -0.04 -6.07 15.49
CA ARG A 333 0.11 -7.35 16.19
C ARG A 333 0.38 -8.51 15.24
N GLY A 334 -0.28 -8.53 14.08
CA GLY A 334 -0.07 -9.56 13.07
C GLY A 334 1.37 -9.57 12.56
N LEU A 335 1.94 -8.40 12.28
CA LEU A 335 3.31 -8.27 11.78
C LEU A 335 4.36 -8.82 12.75
N ARG A 336 4.08 -8.82 14.06
CA ARG A 336 4.96 -9.41 15.08
C ARG A 336 5.03 -10.94 14.99
N LEU A 337 4.07 -11.61 14.36
CA LEU A 337 4.08 -13.07 14.21
C LEU A 337 5.16 -13.55 13.23
N GLN A 338 5.61 -12.67 12.35
CA GLN A 338 6.59 -13.00 11.32
C GLN A 338 7.93 -13.44 11.90
N ASP A 339 8.53 -14.48 11.33
CA ASP A 339 9.91 -14.85 11.64
C ASP A 339 10.86 -13.69 11.29
N PRO A 340 11.70 -13.23 12.24
CA PRO A 340 12.49 -12.01 12.06
C PRO A 340 13.56 -12.14 10.97
N GLU A 341 14.23 -13.30 10.83
CA GLU A 341 15.27 -13.44 9.80
C GLU A 341 14.66 -13.64 8.41
N HIS A 342 13.52 -14.31 8.31
CA HIS A 342 12.76 -14.44 7.07
C HIS A 342 12.34 -13.09 6.49
N ILE A 343 11.65 -12.25 7.27
CA ILE A 343 11.19 -10.95 6.74
C ILE A 343 12.35 -9.98 6.47
N LYS A 344 13.40 -10.04 7.29
CA LYS A 344 14.62 -9.28 7.08
C LYS A 344 15.31 -9.68 5.77
N SER A 345 15.39 -11.00 5.48
CA SER A 345 15.91 -11.53 4.22
C SER A 345 15.07 -11.04 3.04
N GLN A 346 13.75 -11.17 3.14
CA GLN A 346 12.82 -10.78 2.09
C GLN A 346 12.82 -9.26 1.82
N ILE A 347 12.84 -8.41 2.85
CA ILE A 347 12.94 -6.95 2.66
C ILE A 347 14.29 -6.55 2.07
N ARG A 348 15.38 -7.25 2.45
CA ARG A 348 16.70 -7.01 1.87
C ARG A 348 16.73 -7.40 0.39
N HIS A 349 16.17 -8.56 0.03
CA HIS A 349 16.08 -9.03 -1.35
C HIS A 349 15.19 -8.11 -2.20
N ARG A 350 14.05 -7.67 -1.65
CA ARG A 350 13.16 -6.67 -2.28
C ARG A 350 13.88 -5.35 -2.56
N ASP A 351 14.97 -5.09 -1.86
CA ASP A 351 15.77 -3.87 -1.94
C ASP A 351 14.95 -2.61 -1.62
N LEU A 352 14.16 -2.64 -0.54
CA LEU A 352 13.36 -1.47 -0.13
C LEU A 352 14.23 -0.28 0.29
N ASP A 353 13.77 0.92 -0.06
CA ASP A 353 14.32 2.22 0.38
C ASP A 353 13.42 2.89 1.44
N LEU A 354 12.14 2.54 1.47
CA LEU A 354 11.15 3.05 2.42
C LEU A 354 10.18 1.96 2.89
N VAL A 355 9.92 1.90 4.19
CA VAL A 355 8.77 1.18 4.77
C VAL A 355 7.73 2.17 5.27
N VAL A 356 6.46 1.93 4.90
CA VAL A 356 5.31 2.73 5.33
C VAL A 356 4.32 1.84 6.07
N PHE A 357 3.85 2.29 7.23
CA PHE A 357 2.82 1.59 8.00
C PHE A 357 1.57 2.46 8.16
N MET A 358 0.42 1.95 7.73
CA MET A 358 -0.90 2.57 7.86
C MET A 358 -1.91 1.59 8.45
N TYR A 359 -1.90 1.50 9.77
CA TYR A 359 -2.82 0.66 10.55
C TYR A 359 -3.63 1.51 11.53
N GLY A 360 -4.57 0.88 12.24
CA GLY A 360 -5.13 1.42 13.48
C GLY A 360 -6.65 1.35 13.54
N GLY A 361 -7.33 1.25 12.39
CA GLY A 361 -8.80 1.16 12.36
C GLY A 361 -9.33 -0.03 13.16
N ASN A 362 -8.66 -1.18 13.04
CA ASN A 362 -8.99 -2.39 13.80
C ASN A 362 -8.57 -2.33 15.27
N ASP A 363 -7.63 -1.46 15.64
CA ASP A 363 -7.21 -1.28 17.04
C ASP A 363 -8.22 -0.45 17.84
N LEU A 364 -9.12 0.31 17.18
CA LEU A 364 -10.16 1.12 17.84
C LEU A 364 -11.16 0.32 18.69
N TYR A 365 -11.20 -1.00 18.53
CA TYR A 365 -12.03 -1.89 19.36
C TYR A 365 -11.34 -2.31 20.66
N ARG A 366 -10.06 -1.97 20.85
CA ARG A 366 -9.23 -2.32 22.02
C ARG A 366 -9.35 -1.32 23.17
N GLY A 367 -10.36 -0.44 23.15
CA GLY A 367 -10.50 0.63 24.14
C GLY A 367 -10.54 0.15 25.59
N SER A 368 -11.07 -1.04 25.87
CA SER A 368 -11.04 -1.64 27.22
C SER A 368 -9.64 -2.10 27.63
N GLU A 369 -8.88 -2.68 26.70
CA GLU A 369 -7.52 -3.16 26.90
C GLU A 369 -6.55 -2.01 27.19
N LEU A 370 -6.73 -0.88 26.50
CA LEU A 370 -5.83 0.27 26.55
C LEU A 370 -6.34 1.40 27.45
N ARG A 371 -7.42 1.16 28.22
CA ARG A 371 -8.08 2.17 29.05
C ARG A 371 -7.14 2.83 30.07
N ARG A 372 -6.16 2.09 30.59
CA ARG A 372 -5.23 2.58 31.63
C ARG A 372 -3.99 3.25 31.06
N SER A 373 -3.50 2.79 29.90
CA SER A 373 -2.27 3.28 29.28
C SER A 373 -2.16 2.81 27.83
N MET A 374 -1.58 3.65 26.98
CA MET A 374 -1.23 3.31 25.60
C MET A 374 0.13 2.58 25.47
N GLU A 375 0.86 2.36 26.57
CA GLU A 375 2.17 1.69 26.53
C GLU A 375 2.15 0.31 25.86
N PRO A 376 1.15 -0.57 26.07
CA PRO A 376 1.08 -1.82 25.32
C PRO A 376 0.98 -1.59 23.82
N TYR A 377 0.23 -0.59 23.37
CA TYR A 377 0.12 -0.23 21.96
C TYR A 377 1.47 0.27 21.40
N TYR A 378 2.17 1.13 22.15
CA TYR A 378 3.49 1.64 21.76
C TYR A 378 4.51 0.54 21.58
N ARG A 379 4.58 -0.38 22.54
CA ARG A 379 5.48 -1.54 22.49
C ARG A 379 5.13 -2.46 21.33
N GLU A 380 3.87 -2.83 21.17
CA GLU A 380 3.45 -3.77 20.12
C GLU A 380 3.70 -3.24 18.71
N TYR A 381 3.35 -1.97 18.45
CA TYR A 381 3.61 -1.37 17.14
C TYR A 381 5.11 -1.13 16.93
N GLY A 382 5.83 -0.69 17.97
CA GLY A 382 7.28 -0.54 17.92
C GLY A 382 8.01 -1.84 17.56
N GLU A 383 7.64 -2.97 18.17
CA GLU A 383 8.21 -4.28 17.85
C GLU A 383 7.97 -4.69 16.39
N ALA A 384 6.79 -4.38 15.83
CA ALA A 384 6.51 -4.61 14.41
C ALA A 384 7.41 -3.76 13.50
N ILE A 385 7.53 -2.46 13.80
CA ILE A 385 8.38 -1.52 13.06
C ILE A 385 9.84 -1.98 13.08
N GLN A 386 10.38 -2.26 14.27
CA GLN A 386 11.77 -2.67 14.45
C GLN A 386 12.08 -3.95 13.66
N LYS A 387 11.15 -4.92 13.68
CA LYS A 387 11.30 -6.17 12.92
C LYS A 387 11.44 -5.95 11.42
N TYR A 388 10.60 -5.10 10.83
CA TYR A 388 10.61 -4.83 9.39
C TYR A 388 11.75 -3.89 8.98
N ARG A 389 12.18 -2.99 9.86
CA ARG A 389 13.32 -2.09 9.61
C ARG A 389 14.68 -2.76 9.72
N ALA A 390 14.79 -3.89 10.44
CA ALA A 390 16.06 -4.58 10.69
C ALA A 390 16.78 -5.10 9.43
N ALA A 391 16.14 -5.02 8.25
CA ALA A 391 16.69 -5.45 6.96
C ALA A 391 17.90 -4.65 6.51
N LYS A 392 17.86 -3.32 6.67
CA LYS A 392 18.92 -2.38 6.27
C LYS A 392 19.05 -1.21 7.25
N PRO A 393 20.27 -0.77 7.60
CA PRO A 393 20.48 0.37 8.50
C PRO A 393 19.91 1.70 7.99
N ASP A 394 19.92 1.93 6.68
CA ASP A 394 19.49 3.17 6.03
C ASP A 394 18.06 3.11 5.46
N LEU A 395 17.30 2.05 5.79
CA LEU A 395 15.90 1.91 5.42
C LEU A 395 15.06 3.01 6.09
N ALA A 396 14.56 3.93 5.27
CA ALA A 396 13.67 4.99 5.72
C ALA A 396 12.37 4.39 6.26
N CYS A 397 11.77 5.04 7.25
CA CYS A 397 10.54 4.59 7.87
C CYS A 397 9.55 5.74 8.00
N LEU A 398 8.30 5.45 7.67
CA LEU A 398 7.18 6.37 7.84
C LEU A 398 5.98 5.66 8.45
N VAL A 399 5.32 6.30 9.41
CA VAL A 399 4.02 5.88 9.93
C VAL A 399 2.98 6.88 9.46
N MET A 400 1.96 6.38 8.76
CA MET A 400 0.75 7.13 8.48
C MET A 400 -0.25 6.82 9.60
N SER A 401 -0.88 7.86 10.15
CA SER A 401 -1.96 7.61 11.10
C SER A 401 -3.13 6.88 10.43
N LEU A 402 -3.99 6.26 11.23
CA LEU A 402 -5.32 5.86 10.78
C LEU A 402 -6.10 7.06 10.21
N THR A 403 -7.12 6.76 9.40
CA THR A 403 -8.11 7.75 8.94
C THR A 403 -9.09 8.10 10.05
N ASP A 404 -9.91 9.14 9.86
CA ASP A 404 -11.06 9.37 10.75
C ASP A 404 -12.07 8.23 10.66
N HIS A 405 -12.67 7.87 11.80
CA HIS A 405 -13.73 6.88 11.91
C HIS A 405 -14.93 7.52 12.59
N GLY A 406 -16.12 7.29 12.04
CA GLY A 406 -17.36 7.82 12.58
C GLY A 406 -18.20 6.82 13.36
N GLU A 407 -19.14 7.36 14.10
CA GLU A 407 -20.25 6.66 14.71
C GLU A 407 -21.52 7.49 14.58
N ARG A 408 -22.67 6.84 14.75
CA ARG A 408 -23.95 7.53 14.83
C ARG A 408 -24.27 7.80 16.30
N ALA A 409 -24.43 9.07 16.65
CA ALA A 409 -24.92 9.47 17.96
C ALA A 409 -26.39 9.03 18.16
N PRO A 410 -26.92 9.06 19.40
CA PRO A 410 -28.29 8.61 19.68
C PRO A 410 -29.39 9.33 18.89
N ASP A 411 -29.15 10.57 18.48
CA ASP A 411 -30.04 11.38 17.63
C ASP A 411 -29.88 11.10 16.12
N GLY A 412 -29.01 10.15 15.75
CA GLY A 412 -28.72 9.76 14.37
C GLY A 412 -27.65 10.61 13.67
N THR A 413 -27.13 11.66 14.33
CA THR A 413 -26.06 12.49 13.76
C THR A 413 -24.77 11.69 13.62
N ILE A 414 -24.01 11.95 12.55
CA ILE A 414 -22.71 11.31 12.32
C ILE A 414 -21.64 12.18 12.98
N VAL A 415 -20.85 11.58 13.87
CA VAL A 415 -19.75 12.22 14.58
C VAL A 415 -18.49 11.38 14.48
N SER A 416 -17.31 11.99 14.62
CA SER A 416 -16.07 11.24 14.76
C SER A 416 -16.04 10.49 16.09
N ARG A 417 -15.51 9.27 16.06
CA ARG A 417 -15.24 8.50 17.27
C ARG A 417 -14.09 9.18 18.00
N LYS A 418 -14.32 9.63 19.24
CA LYS A 418 -13.29 10.31 20.06
C LYS A 418 -11.99 9.51 20.19
N ILE A 419 -12.10 8.18 20.19
CA ILE A 419 -10.95 7.27 20.28
C ILE A 419 -10.03 7.33 19.04
N ALA A 420 -10.53 7.73 17.86
CA ALA A 420 -9.71 7.81 16.65
C ALA A 420 -8.55 8.81 16.81
N LYS A 421 -8.82 10.01 17.34
CA LYS A 421 -7.78 11.02 17.59
C LYS A 421 -6.73 10.54 18.61
N ILE A 422 -7.16 9.83 19.65
CA ILE A 422 -6.25 9.25 20.66
C ILE A 422 -5.30 8.25 19.99
N PHE A 423 -5.78 7.42 19.06
CA PHE A 423 -4.93 6.50 18.33
C PHE A 423 -4.02 7.20 17.32
N ALA A 424 -4.48 8.25 16.64
CA ALA A 424 -3.63 9.04 15.73
C ALA A 424 -2.44 9.66 16.49
N ASP A 425 -2.70 10.26 17.66
CA ASP A 425 -1.65 10.79 18.54
C ASP A 425 -0.72 9.68 19.06
N ALA A 426 -1.29 8.53 19.41
CA ALA A 426 -0.50 7.38 19.83
C ALA A 426 0.43 6.86 18.71
N GLN A 427 0.00 6.92 17.45
CA GLN A 427 0.80 6.54 16.30
C GLN A 427 1.91 7.56 15.99
N ARG A 428 1.67 8.86 16.23
CA ARG A 428 2.72 9.88 16.24
C ARG A 428 3.81 9.53 17.25
N GLU A 429 3.41 9.15 18.46
CA GLU A 429 4.36 8.75 19.51
C GLU A 429 5.10 7.45 19.16
N VAL A 430 4.43 6.47 18.55
CA VAL A 430 5.09 5.26 18.01
C VAL A 430 6.17 5.64 17.00
N ALA A 431 5.86 6.52 16.04
CA ALA A 431 6.81 6.95 15.02
C ALA A 431 8.04 7.61 15.67
N ARG A 432 7.81 8.53 16.61
CA ARG A 432 8.86 9.23 17.35
C ARG A 432 9.75 8.26 18.13
N ARG A 433 9.17 7.30 18.86
CA ARG A 433 9.92 6.31 19.66
C ARG A 433 10.77 5.36 18.82
N ASN A 434 10.39 5.15 17.57
CA ASN A 434 11.06 4.19 16.69
C ASN A 434 11.86 4.88 15.57
N GLY A 435 12.07 6.21 15.64
CA GLY A 435 12.85 6.96 14.66
C GLY A 435 12.28 6.86 13.25
N CYS A 436 10.95 6.99 13.12
CA CYS A 436 10.23 7.04 11.86
C CYS A 436 9.67 8.45 11.65
N ALA A 437 9.57 8.86 10.39
CA ALA A 437 8.75 9.99 10.00
C ALA A 437 7.26 9.72 10.29
N PHE A 438 6.47 10.76 10.48
CA PHE A 438 5.04 10.63 10.72
C PHE A 438 4.23 11.52 9.80
N PHE A 439 3.16 10.96 9.22
CA PHE A 439 2.16 11.71 8.49
C PHE A 439 0.80 11.52 9.16
N ASP A 440 0.24 12.62 9.65
CA ASP A 440 -1.06 12.64 10.31
C ASP A 440 -2.18 12.62 9.28
N THR A 441 -2.51 11.42 8.78
CA THR A 441 -3.61 11.24 7.83
C THR A 441 -4.93 11.74 8.41
N TYR A 442 -5.15 11.57 9.72
CA TYR A 442 -6.37 12.00 10.41
C TYR A 442 -6.54 13.51 10.30
N GLU A 443 -5.53 14.29 10.68
CA GLU A 443 -5.54 15.75 10.58
C GLU A 443 -5.50 16.23 9.12
N ALA A 444 -4.72 15.58 8.25
CA ALA A 444 -4.63 15.93 6.84
C ALA A 444 -5.98 15.82 6.10
N MET A 445 -6.82 14.84 6.46
CA MET A 445 -8.18 14.72 5.92
C MET A 445 -9.12 15.85 6.41
N GLY A 446 -8.77 16.53 7.51
CA GLY A 446 -9.53 17.60 8.13
C GLY A 446 -9.84 17.41 9.62
N GLY A 447 -9.28 16.38 10.26
CA GLY A 447 -9.41 16.15 11.71
C GLY A 447 -10.84 15.80 12.15
N GLU A 448 -11.23 16.24 13.35
CA GLU A 448 -12.53 15.95 13.93
C GLU A 448 -13.71 16.42 13.05
N GLY A 449 -14.74 15.58 12.96
CA GLY A 449 -15.92 15.79 12.13
C GLY A 449 -15.74 15.48 10.64
N THR A 450 -14.53 15.11 10.20
CA THR A 450 -14.25 14.82 8.79
C THR A 450 -15.13 13.73 8.24
N VAL A 451 -15.33 12.64 8.98
CA VAL A 451 -16.22 11.54 8.58
C VAL A 451 -17.62 12.02 8.22
N ALA A 452 -18.17 12.98 8.98
CA ALA A 452 -19.49 13.53 8.73
C ALA A 452 -19.50 14.39 7.45
N ARG A 453 -18.46 15.21 7.26
CA ARG A 453 -18.29 16.03 6.04
C ARG A 453 -18.14 15.13 4.80
N TRP A 454 -17.30 14.10 4.89
CA TRP A 454 -17.04 13.13 3.82
C TRP A 454 -18.26 12.27 3.49
N PHE A 455 -19.10 11.95 4.48
CA PHE A 455 -20.36 11.24 4.25
C PHE A 455 -21.41 12.11 3.55
N ARG A 456 -21.43 13.42 3.83
CA ARG A 456 -22.35 14.38 3.19
C ARG A 456 -21.89 14.80 1.79
N ALA A 457 -20.60 14.69 1.48
CA ALA A 457 -20.02 15.05 0.20
C ALA A 457 -20.75 14.42 -1.02
N ARG A 458 -20.58 15.06 -2.18
CA ARG A 458 -21.11 14.61 -3.46
C ARG A 458 -20.00 14.61 -4.53
N PRO A 459 -19.57 13.44 -5.04
CA PRO A 459 -19.83 12.09 -4.50
C PRO A 459 -19.37 11.92 -3.04
N ARG A 460 -19.92 10.92 -2.35
CA ARG A 460 -19.48 10.56 -0.99
C ARG A 460 -18.01 10.15 -1.01
N LEU A 461 -17.27 10.58 0.00
CA LEU A 461 -15.85 10.26 0.17
C LEU A 461 -15.60 9.14 1.18
N ILE A 462 -16.63 8.74 1.92
CA ILE A 462 -16.60 7.62 2.87
C ILE A 462 -17.84 6.74 2.71
N TYR A 463 -17.69 5.43 2.94
CA TYR A 463 -18.77 4.46 2.87
C TYR A 463 -19.73 4.58 4.07
N GLN A 464 -20.84 3.85 4.00
CA GLN A 464 -21.90 3.87 5.01
C GLN A 464 -21.47 3.32 6.38
N ASP A 465 -20.38 2.56 6.42
CA ASP A 465 -19.77 2.06 7.65
C ASP A 465 -19.00 3.14 8.44
N LEU A 466 -18.87 4.34 7.87
CA LEU A 466 -18.17 5.48 8.48
C LEU A 466 -16.70 5.17 8.83
N ALA A 467 -16.09 4.20 8.15
CA ALA A 467 -14.71 3.76 8.41
C ALA A 467 -13.88 3.73 7.13
N HIS A 468 -14.44 3.20 6.03
CA HIS A 468 -13.69 3.01 4.79
C HIS A 468 -13.94 4.17 3.81
N PRO A 469 -12.88 4.85 3.33
CA PRO A 469 -13.04 5.84 2.27
C PRO A 469 -13.56 5.21 0.96
N THR A 470 -14.28 5.98 0.15
CA THR A 470 -14.63 5.57 -1.22
C THR A 470 -13.42 5.73 -2.14
N GLY A 471 -13.53 5.30 -3.42
CA GLY A 471 -12.47 5.56 -4.40
C GLY A 471 -12.08 7.04 -4.50
N ALA A 472 -13.06 7.96 -4.44
CA ALA A 472 -12.80 9.39 -4.41
C ALA A 472 -12.10 9.84 -3.11
N GLY A 473 -12.45 9.26 -1.96
CA GLY A 473 -11.77 9.51 -0.70
C GLY A 473 -10.32 9.00 -0.71
N HIS A 474 -10.07 7.82 -1.29
CA HIS A 474 -8.72 7.29 -1.47
C HIS A 474 -7.82 8.21 -2.30
N GLU A 475 -8.33 8.78 -3.40
CA GLU A 475 -7.57 9.72 -4.22
C GLU A 475 -7.17 10.99 -3.45
N ILE A 476 -8.06 11.51 -2.60
CA ILE A 476 -7.76 12.66 -1.75
C ILE A 476 -6.64 12.30 -0.75
N ILE A 477 -6.75 11.17 -0.06
CA ILE A 477 -5.72 10.73 0.91
C ILE A 477 -4.37 10.53 0.22
N ALA A 478 -4.36 9.88 -0.95
CA ALA A 478 -3.16 9.67 -1.74
C ALA A 478 -2.53 11.00 -2.16
N GLY A 479 -3.33 11.97 -2.63
CA GLY A 479 -2.86 13.29 -3.00
C GLY A 479 -2.32 14.09 -1.83
N LEU A 480 -3.00 14.06 -0.67
CA LEU A 480 -2.56 14.72 0.56
C LEU A 480 -1.17 14.23 0.99
N PHE A 481 -1.00 12.91 1.09
CA PHE A 481 0.28 12.31 1.44
C PHE A 481 1.36 12.61 0.39
N THR A 482 1.05 12.43 -0.90
CA THR A 482 2.04 12.63 -1.95
C THR A 482 2.48 14.08 -2.06
N ASN A 483 1.57 15.05 -1.91
CA ASN A 483 1.92 16.47 -1.88
C ASN A 483 2.84 16.78 -0.69
N ALA A 484 2.58 16.23 0.49
CA ALA A 484 3.45 16.42 1.64
C ALA A 484 4.84 15.79 1.45
N LEU A 485 4.91 14.59 0.84
CA LEU A 485 6.15 13.91 0.52
C LEU A 485 6.96 14.66 -0.54
N LEU A 486 6.31 15.15 -1.60
CA LEU A 486 6.96 15.91 -2.67
C LEU A 486 7.42 17.28 -2.17
N TYR A 487 6.63 17.99 -1.36
CA TYR A 487 7.07 19.23 -0.72
C TYR A 487 8.34 19.01 0.11
N ALA A 488 8.36 17.97 0.96
CA ALA A 488 9.53 17.60 1.75
C ALA A 488 10.75 17.24 0.87
N TYR A 489 10.52 16.56 -0.26
CA TYR A 489 11.57 16.26 -1.24
C TYR A 489 12.13 17.53 -1.89
N GLU A 490 11.30 18.52 -2.24
CA GLU A 490 11.75 19.78 -2.82
C GLU A 490 12.59 20.61 -1.84
N GLU A 491 12.19 20.64 -0.57
CA GLU A 491 12.98 21.24 0.51
C GLU A 491 14.34 20.53 0.67
N TYR A 492 14.34 19.19 0.62
CA TYR A 492 15.58 18.40 0.60
C TYR A 492 16.46 18.77 -0.59
N ARG A 493 15.90 18.81 -1.81
CA ARG A 493 16.65 19.14 -3.03
C ARG A 493 17.24 20.54 -3.00
N THR A 494 16.48 21.52 -2.51
CA THR A 494 16.95 22.90 -2.32
C THR A 494 18.11 22.95 -1.34
N ARG A 495 18.01 22.25 -0.21
CA ARG A 495 19.06 22.19 0.81
C ARG A 495 20.30 21.41 0.36
N MET A 496 20.14 20.43 -0.54
CA MET A 496 21.23 19.57 -1.00
C MET A 496 21.91 20.06 -2.27
N ALA A 497 21.30 20.97 -3.03
CA ALA A 497 21.87 21.54 -4.25
C ALA A 497 23.33 21.99 -4.05
N GLY A 498 24.22 21.50 -4.92
CA GLY A 498 25.65 21.80 -4.88
C GLY A 498 26.48 21.03 -3.84
N LYS A 499 25.87 20.21 -2.98
CA LYS A 499 26.60 19.33 -2.05
C LYS A 499 27.05 18.03 -2.74
N PRO A 500 28.10 17.35 -2.26
CA PRO A 500 28.53 16.06 -2.82
C PRO A 500 27.39 15.02 -2.80
N LEU A 501 27.21 14.29 -3.90
CA LEU A 501 26.44 13.06 -3.94
C LEU A 501 27.25 11.99 -3.20
N PRO A 502 26.63 11.20 -2.29
CA PRO A 502 27.32 10.05 -1.70
C PRO A 502 27.79 9.11 -2.81
N GLU A 503 28.95 8.47 -2.63
CA GLU A 503 29.47 7.51 -3.61
C GLU A 503 28.38 6.48 -3.96
N LEU A 504 28.14 6.29 -5.25
CA LEU A 504 27.25 5.25 -5.78
C LEU A 504 27.92 3.87 -5.66
N THR A 505 28.33 3.47 -4.46
CA THR A 505 29.20 2.29 -4.25
C THR A 505 28.46 0.95 -4.28
N GLU A 506 27.18 0.89 -4.64
CA GLU A 506 26.39 -0.35 -4.50
C GLU A 506 26.16 -1.15 -5.79
N ARG A 507 26.37 -0.60 -6.99
CA ARG A 507 26.11 -1.36 -8.24
C ARG A 507 27.29 -2.14 -8.78
N ARG A 508 28.52 -1.74 -8.46
CA ARG A 508 29.70 -2.40 -9.01
C ARG A 508 29.92 -3.80 -8.42
N ARG A 509 29.60 -4.00 -7.13
CA ARG A 509 29.76 -5.31 -6.46
C ARG A 509 28.69 -6.35 -6.80
N ALA A 510 27.45 -5.93 -7.09
CA ALA A 510 26.38 -6.88 -7.42
C ALA A 510 26.50 -7.43 -8.85
N ALA A 511 26.91 -6.59 -9.81
CA ALA A 511 27.16 -7.03 -11.18
C ALA A 511 28.39 -7.95 -11.29
N GLU A 512 29.47 -7.65 -10.54
CA GLU A 512 30.68 -8.50 -10.48
C GLU A 512 30.45 -9.81 -9.70
N ALA A 513 29.51 -9.85 -8.75
CA ALA A 513 29.15 -11.08 -8.03
C ALA A 513 28.23 -12.01 -8.84
N TYR A 514 27.46 -11.50 -9.80
CA TYR A 514 26.56 -12.29 -10.66
C TYR A 514 27.20 -12.72 -11.98
N SER A 515 28.32 -12.12 -12.39
CA SER A 515 29.11 -12.54 -13.57
C SER A 515 30.19 -13.58 -13.25
N GLY A 516 30.24 -14.10 -12.02
CA GLY A 516 31.12 -15.21 -11.66
C GLY A 516 30.67 -16.48 -12.38
N GLU A 517 31.37 -16.81 -13.46
CA GLU A 517 31.26 -18.06 -14.20
C GLU A 517 31.00 -19.24 -13.26
N ALA A 518 29.92 -19.96 -13.52
CA ALA A 518 29.66 -21.25 -12.90
C ALA A 518 30.87 -22.15 -13.16
N LYS A 519 31.72 -22.33 -12.15
CA LYS A 519 32.75 -23.37 -12.20
C LYS A 519 32.03 -24.70 -12.44
N PRO A 520 32.35 -25.45 -13.50
CA PRO A 520 31.77 -26.77 -13.68
C PRO A 520 32.19 -27.64 -12.50
N ALA A 521 31.23 -28.40 -11.98
CA ALA A 521 31.47 -29.41 -10.96
C ALA A 521 32.58 -30.37 -11.45
N PRO A 522 33.48 -30.86 -10.57
CA PRO A 522 34.49 -31.82 -10.97
C PRO A 522 33.79 -33.10 -11.42
N GLY A 523 33.91 -33.39 -12.71
CA GLY A 523 33.40 -34.60 -13.33
C GLY A 523 34.07 -35.83 -12.74
N ALA A 524 33.23 -36.80 -12.36
CA ALA A 524 33.62 -38.19 -12.33
C ALA A 524 33.79 -38.63 -13.79
N ASP A 525 35.03 -38.94 -14.17
CA ASP A 525 35.42 -40.00 -15.11
C ASP A 525 36.88 -39.76 -15.53
N ASP A 526 37.80 -40.46 -14.85
CA ASP A 526 38.99 -41.05 -15.49
C ASP A 526 39.63 -42.07 -14.55
N GLN A 527 39.10 -43.28 -14.55
CA GLN A 527 39.83 -44.47 -14.10
C GLN A 527 39.73 -45.53 -15.20
N ASN A 528 40.57 -45.37 -16.23
CA ASN A 528 41.02 -46.49 -17.05
C ASN A 528 42.30 -46.13 -17.79
N ALA A 529 43.44 -46.46 -17.19
CA ALA A 529 44.66 -46.79 -17.93
C ALA A 529 45.59 -47.63 -17.03
N MET A 530 45.61 -48.93 -17.33
CA MET A 530 46.69 -49.86 -16.96
C MET A 530 48.01 -49.42 -17.60
N GLY A 531 49.14 -49.69 -16.92
CA GLY A 531 50.47 -49.60 -17.53
C GLY A 531 51.64 -49.65 -16.54
N ASP A 532 51.95 -50.85 -16.06
CA ASP A 532 53.27 -51.45 -15.76
C ASP A 532 54.50 -50.61 -15.29
N ASP A 533 54.90 -50.92 -14.03
CA ASP A 533 56.25 -51.39 -13.57
C ASP A 533 57.47 -50.43 -13.48
N PRO A 534 58.58 -50.78 -12.77
CA PRO A 534 58.76 -51.26 -11.38
C PRO A 534 59.68 -50.35 -10.53
N GLY A 535 59.70 -50.59 -9.20
CA GLY A 535 60.98 -50.55 -8.45
C GLY A 535 60.97 -49.83 -7.09
N GLY A 536 61.36 -50.56 -6.04
CA GLY A 536 61.89 -49.96 -4.81
C GLY A 536 61.38 -50.55 -3.51
N ALA A 537 62.09 -51.53 -2.97
CA ALA A 537 61.85 -52.21 -1.71
C ALA A 537 62.13 -51.33 -0.47
N ALA A 538 61.41 -51.58 0.64
CA ALA A 538 61.96 -51.96 1.97
C ALA A 538 60.93 -51.77 3.12
N THR A 539 60.52 -52.89 3.76
CA THR A 539 60.48 -53.21 5.22
C THR A 539 60.19 -52.08 6.25
N THR A 540 59.37 -52.19 7.30
CA THR A 540 59.28 -53.23 8.38
C THR A 540 58.12 -52.94 9.36
N GLU A 541 57.55 -54.01 9.94
CA GLU A 541 56.99 -54.20 11.32
C GLU A 541 55.72 -53.43 11.77
N ARG A 542 54.55 -54.08 11.96
CA ARG A 542 54.05 -54.90 13.12
C ARG A 542 54.16 -54.18 14.48
N ASN A 543 53.04 -53.64 15.00
CA ASN A 543 52.14 -54.21 16.04
C ASN A 543 52.68 -54.14 17.49
N PRO A 544 51.86 -54.20 18.56
CA PRO A 544 50.49 -54.73 18.65
C PRO A 544 49.37 -53.72 18.97
#